data_AF-A0A9E4CVW7-F1
#
_entry.id   AF-A0A9E4CVW7-F1
#
_cell.length_a   1.000
_cell.length_b   1.000
_cell.length_c   1.000
_cell.angle_alpha   90.00
_cell.angle_beta   90.00
_cell.angle_gamma   90.00
#
_symmetry.space_group_name_H-M   'P 1'
#
loop_
_entity.id
_entity.type
_entity.pdbx_description
1 polymer ?
#
loop_
_entity_poly.entity_id
_entity_poly.type
_entity_poly.pdbx_seq_one_letter_code
_entity_poly.pdbx_strand_id
1 'polypeptide(L)' 'MVANEHLSLIPLALYFKEGRVKVELGMAKGRRKADKRQVLAERDSKMEIAKALGRRAKGKE' A
#
# COMPACT_ATOMS: atom_id res chain seq x y z
N MET A 1 22.08 23.32 2.71
CA MET A 1 20.84 23.11 3.49
C MET A 1 20.32 21.72 3.12
N VAL A 2 20.65 20.69 3.89
CA VAL A 2 20.27 19.30 3.57
C VAL A 2 18.87 19.07 4.11
N ALA A 3 17.91 18.81 3.22
CA ALA A 3 16.54 18.56 3.60
C ALA A 3 16.44 17.16 4.22
N ASN A 4 16.24 17.10 5.54
CA ASN A 4 15.89 15.87 6.26
C ASN A 4 14.43 15.48 5.96
N GLU A 5 14.12 15.25 4.69
CA GLU A 5 12.85 14.62 4.32
C GLU A 5 12.89 13.15 4.71
N HIS A 6 11.81 12.65 5.33
CA HIS A 6 11.68 11.27 5.80
C HIS A 6 11.53 10.32 4.60
N LEU A 7 12.63 10.09 3.89
CA LEU A 7 12.75 9.18 2.76
C LEU A 7 13.26 7.84 3.30
N SER A 8 12.63 6.75 2.86
CA SER A 8 13.02 5.38 3.19
C SER A 8 13.56 4.71 1.94
N LEU A 9 14.70 4.05 2.07
CA LEU A 9 15.25 3.20 1.04
C LEU A 9 14.54 1.85 1.10
N ILE A 10 14.00 1.39 -0.03
CA ILE A 10 13.29 0.12 -0.13
C ILE A 10 13.82 -0.72 -1.29
N PRO A 11 13.98 -2.03 -1.14
CA PRO A 11 14.26 -2.91 -2.27
C PRO A 11 13.01 -3.05 -3.15
N LEU A 12 13.20 -2.89 -4.46
CA LEU A 12 12.18 -3.10 -5.48
C LEU A 12 12.25 -4.51 -6.05
N ALA A 13 13.46 -4.97 -6.37
CA ALA A 13 13.68 -6.28 -6.96
C ALA A 13 15.05 -6.85 -6.57
N LEU A 14 15.11 -8.17 -6.51
CA LEU A 14 16.33 -8.95 -6.32
C LEU A 14 16.48 -9.84 -7.55
N TYR A 15 17.60 -9.73 -8.26
CA TYR A 15 17.84 -10.52 -9.46
C TYR A 15 19.26 -11.07 -9.50
N PHE A 16 19.38 -12.32 -9.96
CA PHE A 16 20.68 -12.96 -10.14
C PHE A 16 21.28 -12.57 -11.48
N LYS A 17 22.52 -12.07 -11.47
CA LYS A 17 23.30 -11.79 -12.67
C LYS A 17 24.73 -12.24 -12.43
N GLU A 18 25.22 -13.13 -13.30
CA GLU A 18 26.62 -13.59 -13.31
C GLU A 18 27.07 -14.15 -11.94
N GLY A 19 26.24 -15.00 -11.32
CA GLY A 19 26.53 -15.61 -10.02
C GLY A 19 26.43 -14.67 -8.81
N ARG A 20 25.97 -13.42 -9.01
CA ARG A 20 25.77 -12.43 -7.95
C ARG A 20 24.31 -12.01 -7.87
N VAL A 21 23.84 -11.68 -6.67
CA VAL A 21 22.52 -11.06 -6.47
C VAL A 21 22.67 -9.54 -6.60
N LYS A 22 21.91 -8.94 -7.51
CA LYS A 22 21.73 -7.50 -7.61
C LYS A 22 20.42 -7.10 -6.97
N VAL A 23 20.49 -6.04 -6.18
CA VAL A 23 19.32 -5.44 -5.53
C VAL A 23 19.03 -4.12 -6.24
N GLU A 24 17.82 -4.00 -6.76
CA GLU A 24 17.30 -2.72 -7.22
C GLU A 24 16.70 -1.98 -6.02
N LEU A 25 17.16 -0.76 -5.76
CA LEU A 25 16.75 0.06 -4.62
C LEU A 25 15.97 1.27 -5.13
N GLY A 26 14.83 1.54 -4.49
CA GLY A 26 14.02 2.73 -4.70
C GLY A 26 13.99 3.61 -3.46
N MET A 27 13.79 4.92 -3.66
CA MET A 27 13.49 5.85 -2.58
C MET A 27 11.99 6.10 -2.50
N ALA A 28 11.41 5.87 -1.33
CA ALA A 28 9.99 6.12 -1.08
C ALA A 28 9.81 7.15 0.04
N LYS A 29 8.80 8.00 -0.10
CA LYS A 29 8.34 8.90 0.96
C LYS A 29 7.15 8.27 1.68
N GLY A 30 7.23 8.14 3.00
CA GLY A 30 6.09 7.67 3.78
C GLY A 30 4.88 8.58 3.61
N ARG A 31 3.67 8.02 3.42
CA ARG A 31 2.44 8.82 3.33
C ARG A 31 2.20 9.61 4.62
N ARG A 32 1.73 10.86 4.50
CA ARG A 32 1.39 11.70 5.65
C ARG A 32 0.21 11.09 6.43
N LYS A 33 0.14 11.37 7.73
CA LYS A 33 -0.92 10.81 8.62
C LYS A 33 -2.33 11.18 8.16
N ALA A 34 -2.51 12.35 7.52
CA ALA A 34 -3.78 12.80 6.96
C ALA A 34 -4.28 11.86 5.85
N ASP A 35 -3.42 11.54 4.87
CA ASP A 35 -3.76 10.62 3.78
C ASP A 35 -4.11 9.22 4.28
N LYS A 36 -3.45 8.75 5.36
CA LYS A 36 -3.78 7.44 5.96
C LYS A 36 -5.21 7.39 6.50
N ARG A 37 -5.73 8.47 7.09
CA ARG A 37 -7.10 8.51 7.61
C ARG A 37 -8.14 8.43 6.50
N GLN A 38 -7.93 9.17 5.41
CA GLN A 38 -8.82 9.12 4.25
C GLN A 38 -8.84 7.73 3.61
N VAL A 39 -7.66 7.12 3.43
CA VAL A 39 -7.55 5.76 2.86
C VAL A 39 -8.22 4.72 3.75
N LEU A 40 -8.09 4.84 5.09
CA LEU A 40 -8.76 3.94 6.03
C LEU A 40 -10.28 4.09 5.97
N ALA A 41 -10.79 5.32 5.93
CA ALA A 41 -12.23 5.58 5.82
C ALA A 41 -12.82 5.06 4.49
N GLU A 42 -12.08 5.22 3.39
CA GLU A 42 -12.51 4.72 2.07
C GLU A 42 -12.50 3.18 2.03
N ARG A 43 -11.50 2.55 2.65
CA ARG A 43 -11.42 1.08 2.76
C ARG A 43 -12.54 0.51 3.62
N ASP A 44 -12.86 1.17 4.73
CA ASP A 44 -13.94 0.77 5.63
C ASP A 44 -15.30 0.89 4.93
N SER A 45 -15.56 2.02 4.28
CA SER A 45 -16.77 2.25 3.47
C SER A 45 -16.93 1.19 2.38
N LYS A 46 -15.86 0.87 1.63
CA LYS A 46 -15.89 -0.18 0.62
C LYS A 46 -16.22 -1.55 1.21
N MET A 47 -15.70 -1.86 2.39
CA MET A 47 -15.96 -3.13 3.07
C MET A 47 -17.42 -3.23 3.54
N GLU A 48 -17.98 -2.17 4.12
CA GLU A 48 -19.38 -2.13 4.54
C GLU A 48 -20.34 -2.26 3.35
N ILE A 49 -20.06 -1.57 2.23
CA ILE A 49 -20.84 -1.71 0.99
C ILE A 49 -20.76 -3.16 0.46
N ALA A 50 -19.57 -3.76 0.43
CA ALA A 50 -19.39 -5.15 -0.01
C ALA A 50 -20.16 -6.15 0.88
N LYS A 51 -20.14 -5.96 2.21
CA LYS A 51 -20.93 -6.78 3.14
C LYS A 51 -22.43 -6.60 2.92
N ALA A 52 -22.90 -5.37 2.74
CA ALA A 52 -24.32 -5.08 2.52
C ALA A 52 -24.84 -5.69 1.21
N LEU A 53 -24.06 -5.59 0.14
CA LEU A 53 -24.35 -6.24 -1.14
C LEU A 53 -24.33 -7.77 -1.02
N GLY A 54 -23.34 -8.34 -0.33
CA GLY A 54 -23.25 -9.78 -0.08
C GLY A 54 -24.42 -10.32 0.75
N ARG A 55 -24.87 -9.59 1.77
CA ARG A 55 -26.07 -9.93 2.56
C ARG A 55 -27.35 -9.89 1.73
N ARG A 56 -27.50 -8.91 0.83
CA ARG A 56 -28.64 -8.84 -0.10
C ARG A 56 -28.65 -10.00 -1.11
N ALA A 57 -27.48 -10.41 -1.59
CA ALA A 57 -27.38 -11.55 -2.51
C ALA A 57 -27.74 -12.88 -1.83
N LYS A 58 -27.46 -13.02 -0.53
CA LYS A 58 -27.71 -14.26 0.25
C LYS A 58 -29.13 -14.39 0.81
N GLY A 59 -30.00 -13.40 0.57
CA GLY A 59 -31.42 -13.41 0.98
C GLY A 59 -32.40 -13.67 -0.17
N LYS A 60 -31.90 -14.08 -1.34
CA LYS A 60 -32.70 -14.61 -2.45
C LYS A 60 -32.55 -16.14 -2.48
N GLU A 61 -33.02 -16.80 -1.45
CA GLU A 61 -33.41 -18.23 -1.45
C GLU A 61 -34.69 -18.36 -0.64
#